data_AF-A0AAW9DIY2-F1
#
_entry.id   AF-A0AAW9DIY2-F1
#
_cell.length_a   1.000
_cell.length_b   1.000
_cell.length_c   1.000
_cell.angle_alpha   90.00
_cell.angle_beta   90.00
_cell.angle_gamma   90.00
#
_symmetry.space_group_name_H-M   'P 1'
#
loop_
_entity.id
_entity.type
_entity.pdbx_description
1 polymer ?
#
loop_
_entity_poly.entity_id
_entity_poly.type
_entity_poly.pdbx_seq_one_letter_code
_entity_poly.pdbx_strand_id
1 'polypeptide(L)'
;KGALEGPSIMPGGQKEAYELVADVLEEISAKAPEDGAPCVTYIGPDGAGHYVKMVHNGIEYGDMQLIAESYDLMQHLLGLSVDEMADIFTEWNKGELDSYLIEITADILKRKDDQGQAGPIVDYILDAAGNKGTGKWTSQSSLDLGVPLSLITESVFARYISTYKDERVAASKVLPKPAPFAYE
;
A
#
# COMPACT_ATOMS: atom_id res chain seq x y z
N LYS A 1 -12.00 1.77 10.96
CA LYS A 1 -11.47 2.25 12.25
C LYS A 1 -10.99 3.70 12.14
N GLY A 2 -10.09 4.05 11.22
CA GLY A 2 -9.64 5.45 11.04
C GLY A 2 -10.75 6.52 10.95
N ALA A 3 -11.84 6.29 10.19
CA ALA A 3 -12.94 7.27 10.14
C ALA A 3 -13.68 7.46 11.49
N LEU A 4 -13.63 6.48 12.39
CA LEU A 4 -14.25 6.53 13.72
C LEU A 4 -13.31 7.13 14.77
N GLU A 5 -12.00 6.84 14.66
CA GLU A 5 -11.00 7.16 15.68
C GLU A 5 -10.20 8.43 15.36
N GLY A 6 -10.24 8.89 14.10
CA GLY A 6 -9.53 10.07 13.63
C GLY A 6 -8.89 9.81 12.27
N PRO A 7 -9.43 10.34 11.16
CA PRO A 7 -8.82 10.21 9.84
C PRO A 7 -7.86 11.38 9.55
N SER A 8 -7.04 11.22 8.51
CA SER A 8 -6.46 12.37 7.81
C SER A 8 -7.52 12.97 6.87
N ILE A 9 -7.65 14.30 6.89
CA ILE A 9 -8.66 15.05 6.12
C ILE A 9 -7.94 16.06 5.22
N MET A 10 -8.29 16.09 3.94
CA MET A 10 -7.60 16.88 2.91
C MET A 10 -8.59 17.83 2.21
N PRO A 11 -9.13 18.86 2.89
CA PRO A 11 -10.13 19.75 2.31
C PRO A 11 -9.53 20.66 1.24
N GLY A 12 -10.26 20.83 0.14
CA GLY A 12 -10.02 21.86 -0.87
C GLY A 12 -11.35 22.48 -1.31
N GLY A 13 -11.30 23.66 -1.92
CA GLY A 13 -12.49 24.40 -2.36
C GLY A 13 -12.38 25.89 -2.01
N GLN A 14 -13.51 26.54 -1.72
CA GLN A 14 -13.50 27.93 -1.26
C GLN A 14 -12.89 28.01 0.13
N LYS A 15 -11.95 28.95 0.33
CA LYS A 15 -11.28 29.14 1.62
C LYS A 15 -12.27 29.55 2.71
N GLU A 16 -13.23 30.40 2.38
CA GLU A 16 -14.27 30.86 3.30
C GLU A 16 -15.15 29.68 3.76
N ALA A 17 -15.42 28.71 2.89
CA ALA A 17 -16.17 27.51 3.26
C ALA A 17 -15.37 26.59 4.18
N TYR A 18 -14.06 26.45 3.96
CA TYR A 18 -13.18 25.72 4.87
C TYR A 18 -13.18 26.36 6.27
N GLU A 19 -13.03 27.69 6.35
CA GLU A 19 -13.02 28.41 7.63
C GLU A 19 -14.30 28.19 8.46
N LEU A 20 -15.46 27.99 7.82
CA LEU A 20 -16.72 27.67 8.50
C LEU A 20 -16.77 26.26 9.12
N VAL A 21 -15.96 25.33 8.62
CA VAL A 21 -15.96 23.92 9.08
C VAL A 21 -14.65 23.50 9.74
N ALA A 22 -13.64 24.38 9.76
CA ALA A 22 -12.28 24.08 10.21
C ALA A 22 -12.26 23.47 11.61
N ASP A 23 -12.93 24.08 12.58
CA ASP A 23 -12.98 23.60 13.97
C ASP A 23 -13.48 22.15 14.07
N VAL A 24 -14.53 21.80 13.32
CA VAL A 24 -15.09 20.44 13.29
C VAL A 24 -14.10 19.47 12.67
N LEU A 25 -13.50 19.84 11.53
CA LEU A 25 -12.54 18.97 10.84
C LEU A 25 -11.28 18.75 11.68
N GLU A 26 -10.80 19.78 12.36
CA GLU A 26 -9.67 19.70 13.29
C GLU A 26 -10.03 18.80 14.46
N GLU A 27 -11.18 18.97 15.11
CA GLU A 27 -11.61 18.17 16.26
C GLU A 27 -11.68 16.67 15.93
N ILE A 28 -12.27 16.30 14.79
CA ILE A 28 -12.47 14.89 14.43
C ILE A 28 -11.25 14.23 13.76
N SER A 29 -10.26 15.00 13.31
CA SER A 29 -9.07 14.46 12.66
C SER A 29 -8.13 13.74 13.63
N ALA A 30 -7.31 12.82 13.12
CA ALA A 30 -6.19 12.28 13.87
C ALA A 30 -5.27 13.41 14.39
N LYS A 31 -4.55 13.15 15.48
CA LYS A 31 -3.50 14.05 16.00
C LYS A 31 -2.14 13.40 15.78
N ALA A 32 -1.20 14.14 15.20
CA ALA A 32 0.16 13.69 15.01
C ALA A 32 0.82 13.40 16.37
N PRO A 33 1.43 12.22 16.58
CA PRO A 33 2.04 11.87 17.87
C PRO A 33 3.20 12.79 18.28
N GLU A 34 3.89 13.38 17.30
CA GLU A 34 5.13 14.13 17.52
C GLU A 34 4.88 15.51 18.14
N ASP A 35 3.81 16.20 17.72
CA ASP A 35 3.51 17.58 18.09
C ASP A 35 2.05 17.83 18.48
N GLY A 36 1.18 16.82 18.39
CA GLY A 36 -0.25 16.92 18.67
C GLY A 36 -1.06 17.66 17.60
N ALA A 37 -0.45 18.01 16.46
CA ALA A 37 -1.11 18.78 15.41
C ALA A 37 -2.26 17.97 14.76
N PRO A 38 -3.39 18.61 14.42
CA PRO A 38 -4.46 17.96 13.68
C PRO A 38 -4.00 17.53 12.27
N CYS A 39 -4.37 16.32 11.86
CA CYS A 39 -4.09 15.78 10.53
C CYS A 39 -5.08 16.33 9.47
N VAL A 40 -5.29 17.64 9.47
CA VAL A 40 -6.07 18.39 8.49
C VAL A 40 -5.44 19.74 8.21
N THR A 41 -5.51 20.17 6.96
CA THR A 41 -5.14 21.53 6.57
C THR A 41 -5.86 21.93 5.30
N TYR A 42 -6.10 23.23 5.09
CA TYR A 42 -6.63 23.72 3.82
C TYR A 42 -5.60 23.49 2.71
N ILE A 43 -5.89 22.57 1.81
CA ILE A 43 -4.96 22.15 0.75
C ILE A 43 -4.86 23.20 -0.36
N GLY A 44 -5.98 23.80 -0.73
CA GLY A 44 -6.03 24.75 -1.84
C GLY A 44 -7.41 24.86 -2.49
N PRO A 45 -7.50 25.63 -3.58
CA PRO A 45 -8.76 25.88 -4.28
C PRO A 45 -9.30 24.61 -4.96
N ASP A 46 -10.58 24.67 -5.33
CA ASP A 46 -11.24 23.71 -6.21
C ASP A 46 -11.03 22.24 -5.80
N GLY A 47 -10.42 21.43 -6.68
CA GLY A 47 -10.19 20.00 -6.47
C GLY A 47 -8.87 19.65 -5.78
N ALA A 48 -8.13 20.62 -5.22
CA ALA A 48 -6.78 20.38 -4.69
C ALA A 48 -6.74 19.29 -3.61
N GLY A 49 -7.73 19.28 -2.71
CA GLY A 49 -7.87 18.25 -1.68
C GLY A 49 -8.02 16.83 -2.25
N HIS A 50 -8.87 16.67 -3.27
CA HIS A 50 -9.03 15.40 -3.97
C HIS A 50 -7.77 15.00 -4.74
N TYR A 51 -7.04 15.96 -5.30
CA TYR A 51 -5.78 15.71 -5.99
C TYR A 51 -4.72 15.17 -5.02
N VAL A 52 -4.57 15.76 -3.84
CA VAL A 52 -3.68 15.25 -2.79
C VAL A 52 -4.09 13.84 -2.35
N LYS A 53 -5.40 13.58 -2.19
CA LYS A 53 -5.88 12.24 -1.87
C LYS A 53 -5.57 11.20 -2.96
N MET A 54 -5.70 11.59 -4.22
CA MET A 54 -5.33 10.75 -5.36
C MET A 54 -3.84 10.39 -5.29
N VAL A 55 -2.97 11.38 -5.07
CA VAL A 55 -1.52 11.16 -4.91
C VAL A 55 -1.21 10.26 -3.71
N HIS A 56 -1.85 10.47 -2.56
CA HIS A 56 -1.72 9.60 -1.38
C HIS A 56 -2.03 8.13 -1.72
N ASN A 57 -3.11 7.85 -2.46
CA ASN A 57 -3.41 6.49 -2.90
C ASN A 57 -2.40 5.94 -3.92
N GLY A 58 -1.76 6.81 -4.71
CA GLY A 58 -0.64 6.42 -5.55
C GLY A 58 0.56 5.98 -4.73
N ILE A 59 0.96 6.77 -3.73
CA ILE A 59 2.06 6.45 -2.81
C ILE A 59 1.80 5.13 -2.08
N GLU A 60 0.58 4.94 -1.55
CA GLU A 60 0.16 3.69 -0.91
C GLU A 60 0.33 2.47 -1.84
N TYR A 61 0.05 2.60 -3.13
CA TYR A 61 0.27 1.50 -4.09
C TYR A 61 1.75 1.17 -4.23
N GLY A 62 2.60 2.19 -4.24
CA GLY A 62 4.05 2.06 -4.24
C GLY A 62 4.56 1.30 -3.03
N ASP A 63 4.19 1.75 -1.83
CA ASP A 63 4.64 1.15 -0.56
C ASP A 63 4.21 -0.31 -0.46
N MET A 64 2.94 -0.61 -0.76
CA MET A 64 2.45 -1.99 -0.76
C MET A 64 3.20 -2.89 -1.75
N GLN A 65 3.56 -2.36 -2.93
CA GLN A 65 4.30 -3.12 -3.94
C GLN A 65 5.74 -3.39 -3.49
N LEU A 66 6.43 -2.40 -2.91
CA LEU A 66 7.78 -2.58 -2.36
C LEU A 66 7.82 -3.60 -1.21
N ILE A 67 6.80 -3.58 -0.35
CA ILE A 67 6.64 -4.58 0.73
C ILE A 67 6.42 -5.97 0.13
N ALA A 68 5.56 -6.09 -0.89
CA ALA A 68 5.29 -7.35 -1.57
C ALA A 68 6.54 -7.93 -2.26
N GLU A 69 7.36 -7.08 -2.88
CA GLU A 69 8.64 -7.49 -3.48
C GLU A 69 9.65 -7.93 -2.41
N SER A 70 9.69 -7.24 -1.27
CA SER A 70 10.55 -7.64 -0.15
C SER A 70 10.15 -9.02 0.38
N TYR A 71 8.85 -9.28 0.50
CA TYR A 71 8.30 -10.61 0.83
C TYR A 71 8.68 -11.66 -0.23
N ASP A 72 8.48 -11.37 -1.52
CA ASP A 72 8.77 -12.30 -2.62
C ASP A 72 10.25 -12.70 -2.66
N LEU A 73 11.15 -11.73 -2.47
CA LEU A 73 12.59 -11.97 -2.39
C LEU A 73 12.96 -12.83 -1.17
N MET A 74 12.42 -12.54 0.01
CA MET A 74 12.68 -13.36 1.20
C MET A 74 12.18 -14.81 1.02
N GLN A 75 11.02 -14.98 0.39
CA GLN A 75 10.44 -16.31 0.17
C GLN A 75 11.21 -17.10 -0.90
N HIS A 76 11.46 -16.51 -2.06
CA HIS A 76 11.98 -17.24 -3.22
C HIS A 76 13.49 -17.21 -3.35
N LEU A 77 14.15 -16.14 -2.90
CA LEU A 77 15.60 -16.02 -2.96
C LEU A 77 16.29 -16.54 -1.70
N LEU A 78 15.73 -16.21 -0.52
CA LEU A 78 16.31 -16.61 0.76
C LEU A 78 15.70 -17.90 1.33
N GLY A 79 14.56 -18.34 0.80
CA GLY A 79 13.89 -19.57 1.25
C GLY A 79 13.29 -19.48 2.65
N LEU A 80 13.00 -18.26 3.12
CA LEU A 80 12.45 -18.04 4.46
C LEU A 80 11.00 -18.49 4.54
N SER A 81 10.65 -19.05 5.70
CA SER A 81 9.26 -19.35 6.04
C SER A 81 8.47 -18.08 6.35
N VAL A 82 7.14 -18.17 6.27
CA VAL A 82 6.24 -17.04 6.58
C VAL A 82 6.40 -16.56 8.02
N ASP A 83 6.65 -17.48 8.97
CA ASP A 83 6.90 -17.12 10.38
C ASP A 83 8.20 -16.32 10.55
N GLU A 84 9.29 -16.74 9.88
CA GLU A 84 10.56 -15.99 9.88
C GLU A 84 10.40 -14.60 9.26
N MET A 85 9.68 -14.50 8.14
CA MET A 85 9.38 -13.22 7.51
C MET A 85 8.54 -12.32 8.42
N ALA A 86 7.58 -12.88 9.16
CA ALA A 86 6.78 -12.12 10.11
C ALA A 86 7.62 -11.51 11.23
N ASP A 87 8.61 -12.24 11.73
CA ASP A 87 9.55 -11.75 12.74
C ASP A 87 10.44 -10.64 12.19
N ILE A 88 10.89 -10.76 10.94
CA ILE A 88 11.66 -9.71 10.25
C ILE A 88 10.83 -8.43 10.11
N PHE A 89 9.60 -8.50 9.59
CA PHE A 89 8.72 -7.32 9.48
C PHE A 89 8.39 -6.73 10.87
N THR A 90 8.26 -7.56 11.91
CA THR A 90 8.08 -7.11 13.29
C THR A 90 9.30 -6.31 13.78
N GLU A 91 10.50 -6.73 13.41
CA GLU A 91 11.73 -6.03 13.78
C GLU A 91 11.91 -4.73 12.98
N TRP A 92 11.64 -4.76 11.67
CA TRP A 92 11.67 -3.56 10.83
C TRP A 92 10.73 -2.47 11.32
N ASN A 93 9.56 -2.83 11.85
CA ASN A 93 8.61 -1.88 12.41
C ASN A 93 9.10 -1.17 13.69
N LYS A 94 10.23 -1.58 14.27
CA LYS A 94 10.83 -0.90 15.43
C LYS A 94 11.94 0.08 15.02
N GLY A 95 12.29 0.09 13.73
CA GLY A 95 13.38 0.88 13.18
C GLY A 95 12.88 2.00 12.26
N GLU A 96 13.66 2.30 11.23
CA GLU A 96 13.35 3.36 10.26
C GLU A 96 12.12 3.08 9.39
N LEU A 97 11.67 1.83 9.36
CA LEU A 97 10.48 1.39 8.61
C LEU A 97 9.21 1.36 9.46
N ASP A 98 9.23 1.90 10.68
CA ASP A 98 8.05 2.03 11.54
C ASP A 98 6.91 2.72 10.78
N SER A 99 5.88 1.93 10.44
CA SER A 99 4.76 2.40 9.65
C SER A 99 3.58 1.43 9.75
N TYR A 100 2.38 1.98 9.56
CA TYR A 100 1.16 1.18 9.58
C TYR A 100 1.18 0.00 8.58
N LEU A 101 1.74 0.19 7.37
CA LEU A 101 1.79 -0.88 6.37
C LEU A 101 2.75 -2.01 6.76
N ILE A 102 3.87 -1.70 7.43
CA ILE A 102 4.81 -2.70 7.92
C ILE A 102 4.21 -3.45 9.13
N GLU A 103 3.58 -2.73 10.06
CA GLU A 103 2.85 -3.31 11.20
C GLU A 103 1.81 -4.34 10.74
N ILE A 104 0.88 -3.93 9.86
CA ILE A 104 -0.17 -4.87 9.41
C ILE A 104 0.39 -6.01 8.58
N THR A 105 1.52 -5.83 7.90
CA THR A 105 2.18 -6.92 7.17
C THR A 105 2.66 -7.99 8.15
N ALA A 106 3.35 -7.58 9.23
CA ALA A 106 3.76 -8.52 10.27
C ALA A 106 2.56 -9.27 10.89
N ASP A 107 1.44 -8.59 11.13
CA ASP A 107 0.23 -9.20 11.66
C ASP A 107 -0.45 -10.16 10.68
N ILE A 108 -0.51 -9.80 9.39
CA ILE A 108 -1.07 -10.64 8.32
C ILE A 108 -0.29 -11.95 8.20
N LEU A 109 1.05 -11.89 8.23
CA LEU A 109 1.88 -13.08 8.11
C LEU A 109 1.71 -14.04 9.30
N LYS A 110 1.36 -13.53 10.49
CA LYS A 110 1.05 -14.36 11.68
C LYS A 110 -0.38 -14.91 11.69
N ARG A 111 -1.27 -14.45 10.81
CA ARG A 111 -2.67 -14.87 10.81
C ARG A 111 -2.79 -16.28 10.23
N LYS A 112 -3.29 -17.20 11.06
CA LYS A 112 -3.65 -18.56 10.63
C LYS A 112 -4.94 -18.56 9.82
N ASP A 113 -5.14 -19.56 8.99
CA ASP A 113 -6.44 -19.81 8.35
C ASP A 113 -7.52 -20.16 9.39
N ASP A 114 -8.78 -19.80 9.12
CA ASP A 114 -9.94 -20.13 9.97
C ASP A 114 -10.86 -21.20 9.36
N GLN A 115 -10.55 -21.68 8.15
CA GLN A 115 -11.32 -22.70 7.43
C GLN A 115 -10.68 -24.09 7.47
N GLY A 116 -9.69 -24.28 8.34
CA GLY A 116 -9.09 -25.58 8.65
C GLY A 116 -7.83 -25.91 7.86
N GLN A 117 -7.26 -24.96 7.13
CA GLN A 117 -5.95 -25.13 6.52
C GLN A 117 -4.84 -25.01 7.57
N ALA A 118 -3.75 -25.75 7.37
CA ALA A 118 -2.67 -25.85 8.36
C ALA A 118 -1.68 -24.68 8.30
N GLY A 119 -1.57 -24.01 7.15
CA GLY A 119 -0.63 -22.91 6.92
C GLY A 119 -1.15 -21.53 7.31
N PRO A 120 -0.32 -20.49 7.14
CA PRO A 120 -0.73 -19.10 7.30
C PRO A 120 -1.76 -18.73 6.22
N ILE A 121 -2.69 -17.82 6.56
CA ILE A 121 -3.80 -17.46 5.67
C ILE A 121 -3.31 -16.88 4.33
N VAL A 122 -2.17 -16.19 4.35
CA VAL A 122 -1.59 -15.52 3.18
C VAL A 122 -1.31 -16.48 2.02
N ASP A 123 -0.94 -17.72 2.31
CA ASP A 123 -0.64 -18.76 1.31
C ASP A 123 -1.89 -19.24 0.56
N TYR A 124 -3.08 -18.91 1.10
CA TYR A 124 -4.37 -19.36 0.60
C TYR A 124 -5.19 -18.22 -0.04
N ILE A 125 -4.67 -17.00 0.00
CA ILE A 125 -5.29 -15.85 -0.67
C ILE A 125 -4.97 -15.91 -2.16
N LEU A 126 -5.98 -15.72 -3.00
CA LEU A 126 -5.77 -15.62 -4.44
C LEU A 126 -4.89 -14.40 -4.77
N ASP A 127 -3.79 -14.64 -5.48
CA ASP A 127 -2.80 -13.65 -5.94
C ASP A 127 -3.32 -12.84 -7.14
N ALA A 128 -4.49 -12.21 -6.99
CA ALA A 128 -5.11 -11.33 -7.96
C ALA A 128 -5.54 -10.03 -7.27
N ALA A 129 -4.65 -9.03 -7.29
CA ALA A 129 -4.83 -7.78 -6.58
C ALA A 129 -5.91 -6.91 -7.26
N GLY A 130 -6.97 -6.61 -6.50
CA GLY A 130 -7.98 -5.64 -6.91
C GLY A 130 -7.41 -4.21 -6.96
N ASN A 131 -8.06 -3.36 -7.76
CA ASN A 131 -7.83 -1.92 -7.78
C ASN A 131 -9.17 -1.19 -8.02
N LYS A 132 -9.32 0.00 -7.44
CA LYS A 132 -10.54 0.83 -7.57
C LYS A 132 -10.34 2.04 -8.49
N GLY A 133 -9.22 2.10 -9.19
CA GLY A 133 -8.90 3.16 -10.17
C GLY A 133 -8.11 4.36 -9.63
N THR A 134 -8.11 4.63 -8.32
CA THR A 134 -7.44 5.83 -7.77
C THR A 134 -5.92 5.84 -8.00
N GLY A 135 -5.23 4.71 -7.81
CA GLY A 135 -3.80 4.62 -8.12
C GLY A 135 -3.47 4.84 -9.61
N LYS A 136 -4.35 4.38 -10.51
CA LYS A 136 -4.23 4.63 -11.95
C LYS A 136 -4.34 6.12 -12.28
N TRP A 137 -5.24 6.86 -11.62
CA TRP A 137 -5.40 8.30 -11.88
C TRP A 137 -4.12 9.09 -11.57
N THR A 138 -3.38 8.69 -10.53
CA THR A 138 -2.08 9.30 -10.21
C THR A 138 -1.08 9.12 -11.35
N SER A 139 -0.94 7.90 -11.89
CA SER A 139 -0.06 7.62 -13.04
C SER A 139 -0.52 8.32 -14.32
N GLN A 140 -1.82 8.44 -14.57
CA GLN A 140 -2.33 9.19 -15.72
C GLN A 140 -1.99 10.68 -15.59
N SER A 141 -2.23 11.26 -14.41
CA SER A 141 -1.90 12.67 -14.14
C SER A 141 -0.41 12.95 -14.31
N SER A 142 0.47 12.02 -13.89
CA SER A 142 1.92 12.20 -14.06
C SER A 142 2.32 12.23 -15.53
N LEU A 143 1.69 11.40 -16.38
CA LEU A 143 1.90 11.40 -17.82
C LEU A 143 1.43 12.72 -18.46
N ASP A 144 0.24 13.19 -18.09
CA ASP A 144 -0.33 14.45 -18.60
C ASP A 144 0.55 15.66 -18.23
N LEU A 145 1.15 15.64 -17.04
CA LEU A 145 2.04 16.69 -16.53
C LEU A 145 3.50 16.55 -16.98
N GLY A 146 3.88 15.43 -17.62
CA GLY A 146 5.26 15.15 -18.00
C GLY A 146 6.21 14.94 -16.81
N VAL A 147 5.69 14.44 -15.67
CA VAL A 147 6.46 14.19 -14.45
C VAL A 147 6.79 12.69 -14.36
N PRO A 148 8.07 12.30 -14.19
CA PRO A 148 8.44 10.90 -14.08
C PRO A 148 7.92 10.30 -12.76
N LEU A 149 7.11 9.24 -12.87
CA LEU A 149 6.51 8.55 -11.72
C LEU A 149 6.50 7.02 -11.94
N SER A 150 7.68 6.46 -12.18
CA SER A 150 7.85 5.04 -12.56
C SER A 150 7.33 4.09 -11.50
N LEU A 151 7.77 4.25 -10.24
CA LEU A 151 7.45 3.32 -9.15
C LEU A 151 5.96 3.08 -9.00
N ILE A 152 5.17 4.15 -8.81
CA ILE A 152 3.71 4.04 -8.63
C ILE A 152 3.04 3.45 -9.88
N THR A 153 3.55 3.80 -11.06
CA THR A 153 3.02 3.28 -12.33
C THR A 153 3.28 1.78 -12.48
N GLU A 154 4.47 1.31 -12.13
CA GLU A 154 4.78 -0.12 -12.10
C GLU A 154 3.95 -0.85 -11.03
N SER A 155 3.70 -0.25 -9.88
CA SER A 155 2.79 -0.83 -8.87
C SER A 155 1.35 -1.00 -9.40
N VAL A 156 0.88 -0.11 -10.26
CA VAL A 156 -0.41 -0.27 -10.95
C VAL A 156 -0.34 -1.44 -11.94
N PHE A 157 0.73 -1.54 -12.73
CA PHE A 157 0.90 -2.63 -13.70
C PHE A 157 1.09 -4.00 -13.04
N ALA A 158 1.81 -4.09 -11.92
CA ALA A 158 1.96 -5.31 -11.13
C ALA A 158 0.59 -5.85 -10.70
N ARG A 159 -0.33 -4.98 -10.27
CA ARG A 159 -1.72 -5.37 -10.00
C ARG A 159 -2.41 -5.89 -11.24
N TYR A 160 -2.29 -5.23 -12.40
CA TYR A 160 -2.89 -5.73 -13.64
C TYR A 160 -2.36 -7.11 -14.02
N ILE A 161 -1.04 -7.31 -13.98
CA ILE A 161 -0.40 -8.62 -14.25
C ILE A 161 -0.92 -9.69 -13.28
N SER A 162 -1.09 -9.35 -12.00
CA SER A 162 -1.64 -10.30 -11.02
C SER A 162 -3.05 -10.77 -11.39
N THR A 163 -3.88 -9.90 -11.99
CA THR A 163 -5.25 -10.27 -12.41
C THR A 163 -5.28 -11.23 -13.62
N TYR A 164 -4.22 -11.30 -14.41
CA TYR A 164 -4.08 -12.25 -15.51
C TYR A 164 -3.69 -13.65 -15.00
N LYS A 165 -4.35 -14.15 -13.95
CA LYS A 165 -3.99 -15.39 -13.25
C LYS A 165 -3.94 -16.60 -14.19
N ASP A 166 -4.99 -16.80 -14.99
CA ASP A 166 -5.06 -17.94 -15.90
C ASP A 166 -3.94 -17.91 -16.95
N GLU A 167 -3.65 -16.73 -17.48
CA GLU A 167 -2.55 -16.51 -18.43
C GLU A 167 -1.18 -16.76 -17.78
N ARG A 168 -0.96 -16.27 -16.55
CA ARG A 168 0.28 -16.53 -15.78
C ARG A 168 0.45 -18.03 -15.51
N VAL A 169 -0.61 -18.73 -15.13
CA VAL A 169 -0.58 -20.18 -14.89
C VAL A 169 -0.28 -20.92 -16.20
N ALA A 170 -0.86 -20.53 -17.33
CA ALA A 170 -0.54 -21.10 -18.63
C ALA A 170 0.93 -20.82 -19.03
N ALA A 171 1.38 -19.58 -18.89
CA ALA A 171 2.74 -19.14 -19.22
C ALA A 171 3.80 -19.89 -18.40
N SER A 172 3.58 -20.12 -17.11
CA SER A 172 4.52 -20.83 -16.23
C SER A 172 4.78 -22.30 -16.62
N LYS A 173 3.95 -22.88 -17.49
CA LYS A 173 4.12 -24.25 -18.01
C LYS A 173 4.95 -24.29 -19.30
N VAL A 174 5.11 -23.17 -19.99
CA VAL A 174 5.77 -23.08 -21.30
C VAL A 174 7.03 -22.23 -21.29
N LEU A 175 7.09 -21.20 -20.44
CA LEU A 175 8.26 -20.35 -20.30
C LEU A 175 9.30 -21.04 -19.43
N PRO A 176 10.60 -21.02 -19.82
CA PRO A 176 11.66 -21.62 -19.05
C PRO A 176 11.83 -20.89 -17.72
N LYS A 177 12.10 -21.64 -16.65
CA LYS A 177 12.55 -21.08 -15.38
C LYS A 177 14.06 -20.87 -15.44
N PRO A 178 14.59 -19.74 -14.93
CA PRO A 178 16.03 -19.59 -14.74
C PRO A 178 16.55 -20.73 -13.85
N ALA A 179 17.81 -21.13 -14.03
CA ALA A 179 18.46 -22.05 -13.10
C ALA A 179 18.45 -21.43 -11.68
N PRO A 180 18.20 -22.22 -10.62
CA PRO A 180 18.26 -21.71 -9.26
C PRO A 180 19.62 -21.09 -9.00
N PHE A 181 19.63 -19.85 -8.50
CA PHE A 181 20.85 -19.18 -8.07
C PHE A 181 21.09 -19.52 -6.59
N ALA A 182 22.20 -20.17 -6.28
CA ALA A 182 22.63 -20.40 -4.89
C ALA A 182 23.60 -19.30 -4.50
N TYR A 183 23.29 -18.55 -3.44
CA TYR A 183 24.26 -17.65 -2.81
C TYR A 183 25.31 -18.49 -2.08
N GLU A 184 26.59 -18.25 -2.37
CA GLU A 184 27.75 -18.79 -1.62
C GLU A 184 27.99 -18.02 -0.33
#